data_AF-A0A535XT18-F1
#
_entry.id   AF-A0A535XT18-F1
#
_cell.length_a   1.000
_cell.length_b   1.000
_cell.length_c   1.000
_cell.angle_alpha   90.00
_cell.angle_beta   90.00
_cell.angle_gamma   90.00
#
_symmetry.space_group_name_H-M   'P 1'
#
loop_
_entity.id
_entity.type
_entity.pdbx_description
1 polymer ?
#
loop_
_entity_poly.entity_id
_entity_poly.type
_entity_poly.pdbx_seq_one_letter_code
_entity_poly.pdbx_strand_id
1 'polypeptide(L)'
;MERKQVQLTRQQAEAVHRVAVRRKTSDAAIVREAVDRWLRSRGRGSDKERWQRALAVVGKFASGRTDISKEHDRELAEAFRS
;
A
#
# COMPACT_ATOMS: atom_id res chain seq x y z
N MET A 1 1.87 -15.01 -21.10
CA MET A 1 3.10 -14.90 -20.30
C MET A 1 4.24 -14.55 -21.24
N GLU A 2 5.13 -13.65 -20.84
CA GLU A 2 6.33 -13.29 -21.60
C GLU A 2 7.55 -14.05 -21.05
N ARG A 3 8.48 -14.48 -21.92
CA ARG A 3 9.71 -15.16 -21.51
C ARG A 3 10.78 -14.11 -21.19
N LYS A 4 11.32 -14.16 -19.98
CA LYS A 4 12.45 -13.32 -19.55
C LYS A 4 13.49 -14.17 -18.84
N GLN A 5 14.76 -14.03 -19.22
CA GLN A 5 15.89 -14.67 -18.56
C GLN A 5 16.44 -13.73 -17.49
N VAL A 6 16.57 -14.24 -16.26
CA VAL A 6 17.11 -13.51 -15.12
C VAL A 6 18.12 -14.43 -14.43
N GLN A 7 19.29 -13.91 -14.10
CA GLN A 7 20.29 -14.65 -13.33
C GLN A 7 20.02 -14.48 -11.83
N LEU A 8 20.05 -15.59 -11.10
CA LEU A 8 19.98 -15.62 -9.64
C LEU A 8 21.34 -16.00 -9.10
N THR A 9 21.70 -15.49 -7.92
CA THR A 9 22.84 -16.05 -7.19
C THR A 9 22.54 -17.50 -6.82
N ARG A 10 23.60 -18.30 -6.63
CA ARG A 10 23.44 -19.70 -6.18
C ARG A 10 22.57 -19.82 -4.93
N GLN A 11 22.80 -18.95 -3.96
CA GLN A 11 22.02 -18.92 -2.71
C GLN A 11 20.53 -18.61 -2.95
N GLN A 12 20.22 -17.69 -3.86
CA GLN A 12 18.84 -17.36 -4.23
C GLN A 12 18.16 -18.55 -4.92
N ALA A 13 18.85 -19.21 -5.86
CA ALA A 13 18.33 -20.39 -6.55
C ALA A 13 18.03 -21.54 -5.57
N GLU A 14 18.96 -21.83 -4.65
CA GLU A 14 18.77 -22.86 -3.61
C GLU A 14 17.61 -22.50 -2.66
N ALA A 15 17.45 -21.23 -2.31
CA ALA A 15 16.33 -20.77 -1.49
C ALA A 15 14.98 -20.94 -2.19
N VAL A 16 14.89 -20.55 -3.48
CA VAL A 16 13.68 -20.75 -4.29
C VAL A 16 13.33 -22.23 -4.38
N HIS A 17 14.31 -23.07 -4.72
CA HIS A 17 14.10 -24.50 -4.90
C HIS A 17 13.59 -25.18 -3.61
N ARG A 18 14.21 -24.88 -2.47
CA ARG A 18 13.78 -25.41 -1.17
C ARG A 18 12.33 -25.05 -0.83
N VAL A 19 11.90 -23.83 -1.17
CA VAL A 19 10.50 -23.41 -0.96
C VAL A 19 9.56 -24.13 -1.93
N ALA A 20 9.97 -24.31 -3.18
CA ALA A 20 9.20 -25.00 -4.20
C ALA A 20 8.95 -26.47 -3.83
N VAL A 21 9.99 -27.20 -3.41
CA VAL A 21 9.89 -28.59 -2.92
C VAL A 21 8.92 -28.69 -1.75
N ARG A 22 9.07 -27.83 -0.73
CA ARG A 22 8.19 -27.82 0.44
C ARG A 22 6.73 -27.57 0.07
N ARG A 23 6.47 -26.73 -0.94
CA ARG A 23 5.12 -26.39 -1.42
C ARG A 23 4.61 -27.31 -2.53
N LYS A 24 5.38 -28.33 -2.92
CA LYS A 24 5.08 -29.24 -4.05
C LYS A 24 4.69 -28.47 -5.32
N THR A 25 5.43 -27.41 -5.63
CA THR A 25 5.22 -26.54 -6.80
C THR A 25 6.53 -26.30 -7.55
N SER A 26 6.48 -25.54 -8.65
CA SER A 26 7.67 -25.21 -9.45
C SER A 26 8.41 -23.99 -8.91
N ASP A 27 9.73 -23.94 -9.13
CA ASP A 27 10.56 -22.76 -8.88
C ASP A 27 9.99 -21.51 -9.57
N ALA A 28 9.50 -21.67 -10.80
CA ALA A 28 8.89 -20.59 -11.56
C ALA A 28 7.62 -20.03 -10.88
N ALA A 29 6.82 -20.87 -10.21
CA ALA A 29 5.67 -20.42 -9.44
C ALA A 29 6.10 -19.60 -8.20
N ILE A 30 7.15 -20.04 -7.51
CA ILE A 30 7.71 -19.31 -6.36
C ILE A 30 8.26 -17.94 -6.80
N VAL A 31 9.01 -17.89 -7.90
CA VAL A 31 9.56 -16.64 -8.43
C VAL A 31 8.42 -15.68 -8.81
N ARG A 32 7.37 -16.16 -9.49
CA ARG A 32 6.21 -15.32 -9.83
C ARG A 32 5.50 -14.78 -8.59
N GLU A 33 5.21 -15.63 -7.60
CA GLU A 33 4.57 -15.19 -6.35
C GLU A 33 5.42 -14.14 -5.62
N ALA A 34 6.74 -14.33 -5.60
CA ALA A 34 7.67 -13.39 -4.97
C ALA A 34 7.70 -12.04 -5.69
N VAL A 35 7.78 -12.04 -7.04
CA VAL A 35 7.74 -10.81 -7.85
C VAL A 35 6.41 -10.09 -7.63
N ASP A 36 5.29 -10.80 -7.69
CA ASP A 36 3.96 -10.22 -7.47
C ASP A 36 3.84 -9.61 -6.07
N ARG A 37 4.33 -10.30 -5.04
CA ARG A 37 4.33 -9.80 -3.66
C ARG A 37 5.22 -8.57 -3.52
N TRP A 38 6.39 -8.57 -4.14
CA TRP A 38 7.32 -7.45 -4.13
C TRP A 38 6.69 -6.22 -4.82
N LEU A 39 6.12 -6.39 -6.01
CA LEU A 39 5.41 -5.34 -6.75
C LEU A 39 4.21 -4.81 -5.96
N ARG A 40 3.42 -5.67 -5.31
CA ARG A 40 2.33 -5.22 -4.42
C ARG A 40 2.83 -4.48 -3.19
N SER A 41 3.96 -4.91 -2.61
CA SER A 41 4.54 -4.27 -1.42
C SER A 41 5.14 -2.89 -1.75
N ARG A 42 5.69 -2.72 -2.95
CA ARG A 42 6.13 -1.44 -3.52
C ARG A 42 4.97 -0.62 -4.06
N GLY A 43 3.87 -1.26 -4.44
CA GLY A 43 2.68 -0.68 -5.06
C GLY A 43 1.62 -0.18 -4.07
N ARG A 44 1.84 -0.19 -2.75
CA ARG A 44 0.95 0.48 -1.77
C ARG A 44 1.15 2.00 -1.74
N GLY A 45 1.13 2.58 -2.93
CA GLY A 45 1.34 3.99 -3.18
C GLY A 45 2.12 4.18 -4.47
N SER A 46 1.53 3.84 -5.62
CA SER A 46 1.75 4.78 -6.72
C SER A 46 1.33 6.14 -6.18
N ASP A 47 2.14 7.19 -6.33
CA ASP A 47 1.82 8.52 -5.82
C ASP A 47 0.38 8.93 -6.15
N LYS A 48 -0.13 8.42 -7.28
CA LYS A 48 -1.51 8.51 -7.74
C LYS A 48 -2.57 7.96 -6.77
N GLU A 49 -2.43 6.77 -6.17
CA GLU A 49 -3.42 6.24 -5.23
C GLU A 49 -3.39 6.95 -3.87
N ARG A 50 -2.20 7.38 -3.44
CA ARG A 50 -2.06 8.20 -2.22
C ARG A 50 -2.65 9.59 -2.44
N TRP A 51 -2.39 10.20 -3.61
CA TRP A 51 -2.96 11.46 -4.05
C TRP A 51 -4.48 11.39 -4.22
N GLN A 52 -5.01 10.33 -4.85
CA GLN A 52 -6.45 10.15 -5.00
C GLN A 52 -7.15 9.95 -3.65
N ARG A 53 -6.56 9.20 -2.71
CA ARG A 53 -7.10 9.10 -1.35
C ARG A 53 -7.07 10.43 -0.61
N ALA A 54 -6.01 11.21 -0.76
CA ALA A 54 -5.91 12.56 -0.19
C ALA A 54 -6.95 13.49 -0.81
N LEU A 55 -7.10 13.51 -2.14
CA LEU A 55 -8.12 14.30 -2.83
C LEU A 55 -9.54 13.89 -2.44
N ALA A 56 -9.82 12.60 -2.24
CA ALA A 56 -11.15 12.11 -1.86
C ALA A 56 -11.63 12.59 -0.48
N VAL A 57 -10.72 13.07 0.38
CA VAL A 57 -11.08 13.66 1.68
C VAL A 57 -11.07 15.19 1.69
N VAL A 58 -10.43 15.83 0.70
CA VAL A 58 -10.43 17.30 0.57
C VAL A 58 -11.86 17.78 0.31
N GLY A 59 -12.33 18.73 1.12
CA GLY A 59 -13.67 19.32 1.02
C GLY A 59 -14.80 18.50 1.65
N LYS A 60 -14.59 17.21 1.97
CA LYS A 60 -15.63 16.34 2.54
C LYS A 60 -16.05 16.72 3.98
N PHE A 61 -15.17 17.41 4.70
CA PHE A 61 -15.38 17.85 6.08
C PHE A 61 -15.38 19.37 6.23
N ALA A 62 -15.63 20.10 5.14
CA ALA A 62 -15.76 21.55 5.21
C ALA A 62 -17.04 21.89 6.01
N SER A 63 -16.86 22.37 7.23
CA SER A 63 -17.96 22.81 8.12
C SER A 63 -18.62 24.11 7.67
N GLY A 64 -18.12 24.74 6.60
CA GLY A 64 -18.55 26.07 6.12
C GLY A 64 -18.14 27.24 7.03
N ARG A 65 -17.55 26.94 8.20
CA ARG A 65 -17.14 27.92 9.21
C ARG A 65 -15.63 28.10 9.15
N THR A 66 -15.19 29.34 8.95
CA THR A 66 -13.77 29.69 8.73
C THR A 66 -13.04 30.08 10.02
N ASP A 67 -13.76 30.17 11.12
CA ASP A 67 -13.35 30.66 12.43
C ASP A 67 -13.20 29.57 13.49
N ILE A 68 -13.63 28.33 13.21
CA ILE A 68 -13.49 27.20 14.14
C ILE A 68 -12.03 27.00 14.56
N SER A 69 -11.09 27.23 13.65
CA SER A 69 -9.66 27.10 13.95
C SER A 69 -9.08 28.27 14.77
N LYS A 70 -9.84 29.33 15.01
CA LYS A 70 -9.42 30.48 15.81
C LYS A 70 -10.05 30.46 17.19
N GLU A 71 -11.30 30.01 17.27
CA GLU A 71 -12.08 29.98 18.51
C GLU A 71 -12.33 28.54 18.99
N HIS A 72 -11.33 27.67 18.85
CA HIS A 72 -11.39 26.24 19.14
C HIS A 72 -12.12 25.90 20.44
N ASP A 73 -11.76 26.56 21.55
CA ASP A 73 -12.32 26.28 22.88
C ASP A 73 -13.79 26.70 23.00
N ARG A 74 -14.16 27.81 22.35
CA ARG A 74 -15.54 28.33 22.36
C ARG A 74 -16.45 27.41 21.56
N GLU A 75 -16.01 27.00 20.38
CA GLU A 75 -16.72 26.05 19.51
C GLU A 75 -16.90 24.69 20.17
N LEU A 76 -15.86 24.20 20.86
CA LEU A 76 -15.92 22.96 21.61
C LEU A 76 -16.95 23.06 22.74
N ALA A 77 -16.90 24.14 23.52
CA ALA A 77 -17.84 24.35 24.61
C ALA A 77 -19.29 24.50 24.12
N GLU A 78 -19.50 25.08 22.93
CA GLU A 78 -20.82 25.19 22.31
C GLU A 78 -21.37 23.83 21.84
N ALA A 79 -20.52 23.00 21.22
CA ALA A 79 -20.91 21.65 20.79
C ALA A 79 -21.29 20.73 21.96
N PHE A 80 -20.70 20.90 23.15
CA PHE A 80 -21.06 20.14 24.35
C PHE A 80 -22.30 20.68 25.09
N ARG A 81 -22.85 21.81 24.67
CA ARG A 81 -24.07 22.40 25.24
C ARG A 81 -25.35 22.06 24.46
N SER A 82 -25.23 21.47 23.26
CA SER A 82 -26.35 20.96 22.44
C SER A 82 -26.57 19.48 22.66
#